data_AF-A0A182V1V7-F1
#
_entry.id   AF-A0A182V1V7-F1
#
_cell.length_a   1.000
_cell.length_b   1.000
_cell.length_c   1.000
_cell.angle_alpha   90.00
_cell.angle_beta   90.00
_cell.angle_gamma   90.00
#
_symmetry.space_group_name_H-M   'P 1'
#
loop_
_entity.id
_entity.type
_entity.pdbx_description
1 polymer ?
#
loop_
_entity_poly.entity_id
_entity_poly.type
_entity_poly.pdbx_seq_one_letter_code
_entity_poly.pdbx_strand_id
1 'polypeptide(L)'
;MIAPSAVVLLLAITLLRVETLRLNAFDVIKDCKQYNTALGYNGALNYIPISSFTHVGDQREFKYYVFGVLGTNDAVIRLSQSVYPYGTEVVEVVLGAYNNTKTIARHQHRKSTGEFENTDIVKMATPNLLSPFRPVMLMLKVWTNGRREVLHTGQQFPFISFMDARNITLNYMAFTKLDSNLIIFYDCPVQSG
;
A
#
# COMPACT_ATOMS: atom_id res chain seq x y z
N MET A 1 -9.62 -66.74 -47.79
CA MET A 1 -8.61 -65.68 -47.66
C MET A 1 -9.33 -64.33 -47.59
N ILE A 2 -9.58 -63.81 -46.38
CA ILE A 2 -9.95 -62.41 -46.14
C ILE A 2 -9.28 -62.03 -44.82
N ALA A 3 -8.41 -61.03 -44.87
CA ALA A 3 -7.55 -60.59 -43.76
C ALA A 3 -8.36 -59.79 -42.71
N PRO A 4 -7.99 -59.84 -41.42
CA PRO A 4 -8.60 -58.97 -40.42
C PRO A 4 -7.95 -57.58 -40.50
N SER A 5 -8.76 -56.55 -40.77
CA SER A 5 -8.32 -55.16 -40.71
C SER A 5 -8.19 -54.74 -39.24
N ALA A 6 -6.96 -54.62 -38.77
CA ALA A 6 -6.65 -54.04 -37.47
C ALA A 6 -6.84 -52.52 -37.52
N VAL A 7 -7.91 -52.03 -36.89
CA VAL A 7 -8.12 -50.60 -36.65
C VAL A 7 -7.23 -50.19 -35.48
N VAL A 8 -6.11 -49.54 -35.77
CA VAL A 8 -5.24 -48.94 -34.75
C VAL A 8 -5.78 -47.55 -34.42
N LEU A 9 -6.52 -47.43 -33.32
CA LEU A 9 -6.93 -46.14 -32.76
C LEU A 9 -5.72 -45.51 -32.07
N LEU A 10 -5.03 -44.59 -32.75
CA LEU A 10 -4.01 -43.73 -32.14
C LEU A 10 -4.71 -42.64 -31.31
N LEU A 11 -4.86 -42.91 -30.01
CA LEU A 11 -5.19 -41.90 -29.00
C LEU A 11 -4.02 -40.92 -28.88
N ALA A 12 -4.07 -39.82 -29.62
CA ALA A 12 -3.20 -38.68 -29.41
C ALA A 12 -3.60 -38.01 -28.09
N ILE A 13 -2.95 -38.42 -26.99
CA ILE A 13 -2.98 -37.68 -25.73
C ILE A 13 -2.16 -36.41 -25.97
N THR A 14 -2.83 -35.36 -26.45
CA THR A 14 -2.28 -34.01 -26.39
C THR A 14 -2.10 -33.68 -24.92
N LEU A 15 -0.86 -33.79 -24.43
CA LEU A 15 -0.43 -33.21 -23.17
C LEU A 15 -0.64 -31.69 -23.26
N LEU A 16 -1.83 -31.24 -22.89
CA LEU A 16 -2.06 -29.86 -22.49
C LEU A 16 -1.19 -29.65 -21.26
N ARG A 17 0.04 -29.16 -21.49
CA ARG A 17 0.90 -28.64 -20.44
C ARG A 17 0.22 -27.35 -19.97
N VAL A 18 -0.73 -27.50 -19.05
CA VAL A 18 -1.24 -26.38 -18.26
C VAL A 18 -0.08 -25.97 -17.37
N GLU A 19 0.79 -25.12 -17.88
CA GLU A 19 1.74 -24.40 -17.04
C GLU A 19 0.89 -23.50 -16.14
N THR A 20 0.53 -24.01 -14.97
CA THR A 20 0.10 -23.16 -13.88
C THR A 20 1.27 -22.24 -13.59
N LEU A 21 1.23 -21.02 -14.13
CA LEU A 21 2.13 -19.94 -13.75
C LEU A 21 1.92 -19.71 -12.25
N ARG A 22 2.73 -20.37 -11.42
CA ARG A 22 2.82 -20.06 -10.00
C ARG A 22 3.57 -18.75 -9.89
N LEU A 23 2.83 -17.66 -10.07
CA LEU A 23 3.30 -16.31 -9.78
C LEU A 23 3.74 -16.27 -8.32
N ASN A 24 5.00 -15.90 -8.09
CA ASN A 24 5.47 -15.71 -6.73
C ASN A 24 4.76 -14.48 -6.17
N ALA A 25 4.14 -14.62 -4.99
CA ALA A 25 3.39 -13.52 -4.37
C ALA A 25 4.27 -12.28 -4.09
N PHE A 26 5.59 -12.43 -4.12
CA PHE A 26 6.56 -11.34 -3.96
C PHE A 26 7.00 -10.72 -5.30
N ASP A 27 6.62 -11.26 -6.46
CA ASP A 27 6.90 -10.61 -7.75
C ASP A 27 6.16 -9.26 -7.87
N VAL A 28 5.08 -9.08 -7.09
CA VAL A 28 4.28 -7.84 -7.06
C VAL A 28 5.05 -6.62 -6.50
N ILE A 29 6.12 -6.85 -5.74
CA ILE A 29 6.98 -5.81 -5.17
C ILE A 29 8.30 -5.66 -5.93
N LYS A 30 8.44 -6.31 -7.09
CA LYS A 30 9.63 -6.17 -7.92
C LYS A 30 9.82 -4.70 -8.29
N ASP A 31 11.07 -4.23 -8.17
CA ASP A 31 11.50 -2.86 -8.45
C ASP A 31 10.89 -1.77 -7.53
N CYS A 32 10.20 -2.16 -6.44
CA CYS A 32 9.87 -1.25 -5.36
C CYS A 32 11.10 -0.90 -4.52
N LYS A 33 11.14 0.32 -3.97
CA LYS A 33 12.04 0.65 -2.87
C LYS A 33 11.53 -0.01 -1.59
N GLN A 34 12.43 -0.38 -0.68
CA GLN A 34 12.07 -0.99 0.61
C GLN A 34 12.36 -0.04 1.78
N TYR A 35 11.45 0.02 2.74
CA TYR A 35 11.58 0.73 4.00
C TYR A 35 11.36 -0.21 5.18
N ASN A 36 12.34 -0.27 6.07
CA ASN A 36 12.25 -1.05 7.31
C ASN A 36 11.69 -0.16 8.44
N THR A 37 10.58 -0.57 9.05
CA THR A 37 9.92 0.16 10.15
C THR A 37 10.53 -0.16 11.52
N ALA A 38 11.85 -0.34 11.58
CA ALA A 38 12.58 -0.62 12.81
C ALA A 38 12.34 0.47 13.88
N LEU A 39 12.22 1.72 13.44
CA LEU A 39 11.75 2.82 14.27
C LEU A 39 10.24 2.75 14.39
N GLY A 40 9.75 2.65 15.63
CA GLY A 40 8.31 2.65 15.93
C GLY A 40 7.68 4.03 15.82
N TYR A 41 6.40 4.12 16.20
CA TYR A 41 5.53 5.28 16.01
C TYR A 41 6.15 6.64 16.40
N ASN A 42 6.91 6.67 17.51
CA ASN A 42 7.54 7.86 18.08
C ASN A 42 8.97 8.11 17.61
N GLY A 43 9.51 7.25 16.75
CA GLY A 43 10.87 7.39 16.24
C GLY A 43 11.08 8.65 15.40
N ALA A 44 12.35 8.99 15.19
CA ALA A 44 12.78 9.98 14.21
C ALA A 44 12.67 9.38 12.80
N LEU A 45 11.48 9.50 12.21
CA LEU A 45 11.19 8.91 10.90
C LEU A 45 11.93 9.66 9.78
N ASN A 46 12.30 8.92 8.74
CA ASN A 46 12.79 9.52 7.51
C ASN A 46 11.59 10.01 6.67
N TYR A 47 11.45 11.33 6.54
CA TYR A 47 10.45 11.96 5.68
C TYR A 47 11.04 12.12 4.27
N ILE A 48 10.61 11.25 3.37
CA ILE A 48 11.15 11.17 2.02
C ILE A 48 10.43 12.21 1.14
N PRO A 49 11.14 13.07 0.40
CA PRO A 49 10.50 14.01 -0.51
C PRO A 49 9.73 13.24 -1.59
N ILE A 50 8.43 13.50 -1.75
CA ILE A 50 7.63 12.82 -2.77
C ILE A 50 8.07 13.18 -4.20
N SER A 51 8.78 14.29 -4.36
CA SER A 51 9.43 14.69 -5.62
C SER A 51 10.61 13.78 -6.02
N SER A 52 11.12 12.97 -5.09
CA SER A 52 12.17 11.98 -5.36
C SER A 52 11.63 10.61 -5.81
N PHE A 53 10.30 10.46 -5.85
CA PHE A 53 9.67 9.23 -6.30
C PHE A 53 9.64 9.18 -7.82
N THR A 54 9.95 8.01 -8.37
CA THR A 54 10.14 7.77 -9.80
C THR A 54 8.94 7.09 -10.46
N HIS A 55 8.08 6.44 -9.67
CA HIS A 55 6.89 5.72 -10.14
C HIS A 55 5.58 6.42 -9.71
N VAL A 56 5.61 7.75 -9.57
CA VAL A 56 4.41 8.54 -9.30
C VAL A 56 3.55 8.60 -10.55
N GLY A 57 2.29 8.21 -10.41
CA GLY A 57 1.31 8.42 -11.46
C GLY A 57 0.67 9.79 -11.36
N ASP A 58 0.55 10.48 -12.48
CA ASP A 58 -0.13 11.77 -12.58
C ASP A 58 -1.30 11.67 -13.58
N GLN A 59 -2.50 11.96 -13.11
CA GLN A 59 -3.74 11.90 -13.89
C GLN A 59 -4.40 13.28 -14.01
N ARG A 60 -3.63 14.37 -13.87
CA ARG A 60 -4.06 15.79 -13.82
C ARG A 60 -4.93 16.13 -12.61
N GLU A 61 -6.01 15.38 -12.38
CA GLU A 61 -6.95 15.59 -11.27
C GLU A 61 -6.45 15.02 -9.95
N PHE A 62 -5.59 14.00 -10.02
CA PHE A 62 -4.96 13.38 -8.88
C PHE A 62 -3.57 12.85 -9.23
N LYS A 63 -2.72 12.79 -8.21
CA LYS A 63 -1.50 11.98 -8.22
C LYS A 63 -1.75 10.69 -7.46
N TYR A 64 -1.06 9.62 -7.83
CA TYR A 64 -1.14 8.37 -7.09
C TYR A 64 0.22 7.76 -6.81
N TYR A 65 0.30 7.10 -5.66
CA TYR A 65 1.49 6.49 -5.12
C TYR A 65 1.20 5.02 -4.82
N VAL A 66 1.93 4.12 -5.47
CA VAL A 66 1.80 2.67 -5.26
C VAL A 66 2.81 2.22 -4.23
N PHE A 67 2.34 1.42 -3.27
CA PHE A 67 3.15 0.89 -2.18
C PHE A 67 2.62 -0.49 -1.76
N GLY A 68 3.48 -1.30 -1.18
CA GLY A 68 3.16 -2.61 -0.64
C GLY A 68 3.37 -2.65 0.87
N VAL A 69 2.56 -3.43 1.58
CA VAL A 69 2.74 -3.68 3.02
C VAL A 69 2.82 -5.18 3.26
N LEU A 70 3.89 -5.62 3.92
CA LEU A 70 4.04 -6.99 4.41
C LEU A 70 4.09 -6.96 5.94
N GLY A 71 3.05 -7.46 6.59
CA GLY A 71 2.89 -7.40 8.03
C GLY A 71 1.47 -7.72 8.48
N THR A 72 1.27 -7.89 9.78
CA THR A 72 -0.02 -8.29 10.35
C THR A 72 -1.02 -7.14 10.49
N ASN A 73 -0.57 -5.97 10.94
CA ASN A 73 -1.41 -4.82 11.31
C ASN A 73 -0.55 -3.55 11.47
N ASP A 74 -1.23 -2.41 11.65
CA ASP A 74 -0.68 -1.13 12.09
C ASP A 74 0.43 -0.50 11.23
N ALA A 75 0.37 -0.67 9.91
CA ALA A 75 1.19 0.13 9.01
C ALA A 75 0.69 1.57 8.99
N VAL A 76 1.60 2.53 9.13
CA VAL A 76 1.26 3.95 9.13
C VAL A 76 2.01 4.66 8.02
N ILE A 77 1.24 5.32 7.15
CA ILE A 77 1.75 6.26 6.16
C ILE A 77 1.51 7.65 6.72
N ARG A 78 2.56 8.46 6.79
CA ARG A 78 2.50 9.82 7.31
C ARG A 78 2.86 10.81 6.21
N LEU A 79 2.00 11.79 6.01
CA LEU A 79 2.06 12.78 4.94
C LEU A 79 2.27 14.16 5.57
N SER A 80 3.29 14.88 5.09
CA SER A 80 3.76 16.11 5.71
C SER A 80 4.14 17.17 4.67
N GLN A 81 4.05 18.44 5.07
CA GLN A 81 4.58 19.59 4.33
C GLN A 81 6.09 19.76 4.51
N SER A 82 6.65 19.32 5.65
CA SER A 82 8.04 19.51 6.05
C SER A 82 8.75 18.18 6.33
N VAL A 83 10.06 18.13 6.12
CA VAL A 83 10.93 17.00 6.47
C VAL A 83 11.06 16.81 7.99
N TYR A 84 10.82 17.85 8.79
CA TYR A 84 10.83 17.80 10.27
C TYR A 84 9.54 18.41 10.83
N PRO A 85 8.42 17.66 10.87
CA PRO A 85 7.12 18.21 11.24
C PRO A 85 6.89 18.26 12.77
N TYR A 86 7.87 18.76 13.53
CA TYR A 86 7.71 18.99 14.96
C TYR A 86 7.02 20.34 15.20
N GLY A 87 6.01 20.36 16.08
CA GLY A 87 5.17 21.54 16.30
C GLY A 87 4.20 21.83 15.15
N THR A 88 4.13 20.96 14.15
CA THR A 88 3.18 21.04 13.03
C THR A 88 2.32 19.79 12.98
N GLU A 89 1.27 19.85 12.18
CA GLU A 89 0.41 18.70 11.96
C GLU A 89 0.80 17.93 10.71
N VAL A 90 0.58 16.63 10.77
CA VAL A 90 0.70 15.70 9.66
C VAL A 90 -0.62 14.96 9.49
N VAL A 91 -0.83 14.38 8.31
CA VAL A 91 -1.92 13.42 8.11
C VAL A 91 -1.34 12.02 8.13
N GLU A 92 -2.01 11.12 8.84
CA GLU A 92 -1.71 9.70 8.84
C GLU A 92 -2.84 8.90 8.21
N VAL A 93 -2.45 7.83 7.51
CA VAL A 93 -3.32 6.70 7.22
C VAL A 93 -2.77 5.48 7.93
N VAL A 94 -3.52 4.97 8.90
CA VAL A 94 -3.22 3.75 9.65
C VAL A 94 -3.97 2.60 8.99
N LEU A 95 -3.23 1.67 8.40
CA LEU A 95 -3.72 0.49 7.72
C LEU A 95 -3.68 -0.71 8.68
N GLY A 96 -4.79 -1.45 8.72
CA GLY A 96 -4.91 -2.60 9.59
C GLY A 96 -4.92 -2.24 11.08
N ALA A 97 -5.45 -1.08 11.44
CA ALA A 97 -5.70 -0.69 12.83
C ALA A 97 -6.64 -1.68 13.54
N TYR A 98 -6.58 -1.69 14.88
CA TYR A 98 -7.40 -2.57 15.73
C TYR A 98 -7.27 -4.04 15.31
N ASN A 99 -6.03 -4.54 15.30
CA ASN A 99 -5.71 -5.91 14.91
C ASN A 99 -6.24 -6.26 13.50
N ASN A 100 -5.90 -5.43 12.52
CA ASN A 100 -6.25 -5.63 11.11
C ASN A 100 -7.75 -5.60 10.80
N THR A 101 -8.54 -4.83 11.56
CA THR A 101 -10.00 -4.72 11.35
C THR A 101 -10.45 -3.37 10.81
N LYS A 102 -9.59 -2.34 10.87
CA LYS A 102 -9.94 -0.99 10.44
C LYS A 102 -8.81 -0.30 9.68
N THR A 103 -9.20 0.72 8.93
CA THR A 103 -8.30 1.76 8.43
C THR A 103 -8.73 3.09 9.00
N ILE A 104 -7.78 3.91 9.44
CA ILE A 104 -8.03 5.20 10.07
C ILE A 104 -7.24 6.27 9.31
N ALA A 105 -7.93 7.30 8.83
CA ALA A 105 -7.27 8.55 8.45
C ALA A 105 -7.37 9.51 9.62
N ARG A 106 -6.27 10.14 10.01
CA ARG A 106 -6.21 11.00 11.20
C ARG A 106 -5.16 12.11 11.04
N HIS A 107 -5.30 13.15 11.82
CA HIS A 107 -4.21 14.08 12.08
C HIS A 107 -3.33 13.55 13.20
N GLN A 108 -2.03 13.79 13.10
CA GLN A 108 -1.13 13.75 14.24
C GLN A 108 -0.51 15.14 14.41
N HIS A 109 -0.50 15.63 15.64
CA HIS A 109 0.34 16.74 16.06
C HIS A 109 1.42 16.22 17.00
N ARG A 110 2.71 16.46 16.71
CA ARG A 110 3.81 16.10 17.60
C ARG A 110 4.39 17.36 18.23
N LYS A 111 4.25 17.48 19.55
CA LYS A 111 4.80 18.59 20.32
C LYS A 111 6.32 18.54 20.29
N SER A 112 6.96 19.69 20.51
CA SER A 112 8.42 19.80 20.66
C SER A 112 8.97 18.97 21.83
N THR A 113 8.13 18.64 22.81
CA THR A 113 8.45 17.77 23.95
C THR A 113 8.47 16.27 23.59
N GLY A 114 8.06 15.90 22.38
CA GLY A 114 7.98 14.50 21.92
C GLY A 114 6.62 13.83 22.18
N GLU A 115 5.73 14.47 22.94
CA GLU A 115 4.33 14.06 23.05
C GLU A 115 3.60 14.18 21.71
N PHE A 116 2.61 13.33 21.49
CA PHE A 116 1.76 13.41 20.29
C PHE A 116 0.28 13.38 20.66
N GLU A 117 -0.51 14.03 19.81
CA GLU A 117 -1.97 14.00 19.85
C GLU A 117 -2.48 13.53 18.51
N ASN A 118 -3.45 12.61 18.53
CA ASN A 118 -4.06 12.05 17.33
C ASN A 118 -5.54 12.45 17.28
N THR A 119 -6.02 12.88 16.13
CA THR A 119 -7.44 13.22 15.91
C THR A 119 -7.95 12.52 14.65
N ASP A 120 -8.86 11.56 14.82
CA ASP A 120 -9.43 10.79 13.71
C ASP A 120 -10.26 11.70 12.79
N ILE A 121 -9.98 11.64 11.48
CA ILE A 121 -10.79 12.28 10.42
C ILE A 121 -11.90 11.32 10.02
N VAL A 122 -11.54 10.08 9.72
CA VAL A 122 -12.48 9.00 9.37
C VAL A 122 -11.91 7.65 9.78
N LYS A 123 -12.82 6.72 10.07
CA LYS A 123 -12.51 5.34 10.45
C LYS A 123 -13.39 4.39 9.65
N MET A 124 -12.78 3.44 8.97
CA MET A 124 -13.48 2.46 8.14
C MET A 124 -13.18 1.03 8.54
N ALA A 125 -14.19 0.16 8.49
CA ALA A 125 -14.04 -1.27 8.66
C ALA A 125 -13.33 -1.86 7.44
N THR A 126 -12.17 -2.46 7.65
CA THR A 126 -11.34 -3.10 6.62
C THR A 126 -10.78 -4.40 7.21
N PRO A 127 -11.62 -5.43 7.43
CA PRO A 127 -11.18 -6.68 8.04
C PRO A 127 -10.18 -7.42 7.16
N ASN A 128 -9.11 -7.92 7.76
CA ASN A 128 -8.08 -8.73 7.11
C ASN A 128 -7.39 -8.00 5.95
N LEU A 129 -7.18 -6.67 6.08
CA LEU A 129 -6.57 -5.85 5.03
C LEU A 129 -5.12 -6.25 4.74
N LEU A 130 -4.30 -6.40 5.79
CA LEU A 130 -2.88 -6.71 5.70
C LEU A 130 -2.60 -8.21 5.84
N SER A 131 -1.44 -8.65 5.37
CA SER A 131 -1.01 -10.05 5.46
C SER A 131 0.47 -10.17 5.86
N PRO A 132 0.81 -11.05 6.81
CA PRO A 132 2.21 -11.33 7.14
C PRO A 132 2.89 -12.26 6.12
N PHE A 133 2.13 -12.86 5.20
CA PHE A 133 2.63 -13.92 4.31
C PHE A 133 2.85 -13.47 2.87
N ARG A 134 2.26 -12.34 2.47
CA ARG A 134 2.37 -11.80 1.12
C ARG A 134 2.23 -10.27 1.14
N PRO A 135 3.00 -9.53 0.31
CA PRO A 135 2.83 -8.09 0.21
C PRO A 135 1.41 -7.73 -0.27
N VAL A 136 0.75 -6.84 0.45
CA VAL A 136 -0.53 -6.26 0.04
C VAL A 136 -0.26 -4.96 -0.68
N MET A 137 -0.49 -4.96 -2.00
CA MET A 137 -0.28 -3.79 -2.85
C MET A 137 -1.46 -2.84 -2.78
N LEU A 138 -1.17 -1.59 -2.49
CA LEU A 138 -2.12 -0.51 -2.22
C LEU A 138 -1.73 0.73 -3.03
N MET A 139 -2.72 1.57 -3.30
CA MET A 139 -2.54 2.83 -4.00
C MET A 139 -3.15 3.95 -3.15
N LEU A 140 -2.37 4.99 -2.90
CA LEU A 140 -2.83 6.24 -2.32
C LEU A 140 -3.07 7.23 -3.46
N LYS A 141 -4.32 7.67 -3.66
CA LYS A 141 -4.66 8.79 -4.54
C LYS A 141 -4.76 10.08 -3.74
N VAL A 142 -4.13 11.13 -4.25
CA VAL A 142 -4.18 12.49 -3.72
C VAL A 142 -4.76 13.38 -4.81
N TRP A 143 -6.00 13.81 -4.63
CA TRP A 143 -6.72 14.65 -5.57
C TRP A 143 -6.36 16.12 -5.37
N THR A 144 -6.41 16.88 -6.46
CA THR A 144 -6.16 18.33 -6.47
C THR A 144 -7.16 19.13 -5.62
N ASN A 145 -8.36 18.59 -5.39
CA ASN A 145 -9.37 19.18 -4.51
C ASN A 145 -9.18 18.84 -3.01
N GLY A 146 -8.07 18.20 -2.65
CA GLY A 146 -7.75 17.82 -1.26
C GLY A 146 -8.33 16.48 -0.80
N ARG A 147 -9.13 15.78 -1.64
CA ARG A 147 -9.58 14.42 -1.36
C ARG A 147 -8.41 13.44 -1.40
N ARG A 148 -8.42 12.46 -0.51
CA ARG A 148 -7.44 11.39 -0.43
C ARG A 148 -8.13 10.04 -0.33
N GLU A 149 -7.60 9.06 -1.04
CA GLU A 149 -8.22 7.74 -1.15
C GLU A 149 -7.18 6.65 -1.08
N VAL A 150 -7.52 5.54 -0.41
CA VAL A 150 -6.70 4.34 -0.43
C VAL A 150 -7.52 3.16 -0.92
N LEU A 151 -6.92 2.41 -1.83
CA LEU A 151 -7.51 1.26 -2.50
C LEU A 151 -6.47 0.16 -2.68
N HIS A 152 -6.91 -1.07 -2.93
CA HIS A 152 -6.01 -2.09 -3.46
C HIS A 152 -5.57 -1.72 -4.88
N THR A 153 -4.32 -2.03 -5.22
CA THR A 153 -3.84 -1.83 -6.58
C THR A 153 -4.66 -2.68 -7.55
N GLY A 154 -5.08 -2.10 -8.68
CA GLY A 154 -5.93 -2.76 -9.67
C GLY A 154 -7.44 -2.70 -9.37
N GLN A 155 -7.85 -2.25 -8.18
CA GLN A 155 -9.27 -2.01 -7.88
C GLN A 155 -9.72 -0.61 -8.33
N GLN A 156 -11.00 -0.46 -8.60
CA GLN A 156 -11.59 0.83 -9.00
C GLN A 156 -12.04 1.66 -7.79
N PHE A 157 -12.58 0.99 -6.77
CA PHE A 157 -13.21 1.65 -5.62
C PHE A 157 -12.30 1.65 -4.39
N PRO A 158 -12.17 2.79 -3.70
CA PRO A 158 -11.41 2.86 -2.46
C PRO A 158 -12.15 2.25 -1.29
N PHE A 159 -11.41 1.61 -0.39
CA PHE A 159 -11.93 1.19 0.91
C PHE A 159 -11.94 2.34 1.92
N ILE A 160 -11.23 3.44 1.64
CA ILE A 160 -11.31 4.67 2.43
C ILE A 160 -11.13 5.89 1.52
N SER A 161 -12.01 6.88 1.68
CA SER A 161 -11.96 8.16 0.98
C SER A 161 -12.28 9.26 1.99
N PHE A 162 -11.49 10.33 2.01
CA PHE A 162 -11.66 11.42 2.97
C PHE A 162 -11.18 12.75 2.43
N MET A 163 -11.73 13.84 2.97
CA MET A 163 -11.23 15.20 2.76
C MET A 163 -10.53 15.67 4.03
N ASP A 164 -9.36 16.28 3.83
CA ASP A 164 -8.63 16.96 4.90
C ASP A 164 -9.03 18.43 4.92
N ALA A 165 -9.86 18.84 5.89
CA ALA A 165 -10.31 20.22 6.05
C ALA A 165 -9.17 21.21 6.31
N ARG A 166 -8.01 20.74 6.80
CA ARG A 166 -6.83 21.56 7.06
C ARG A 166 -5.97 21.74 5.81
N ASN A 167 -6.25 20.99 4.75
CA ASN A 167 -5.63 21.08 3.45
C ASN A 167 -4.09 21.09 3.52
N ILE A 168 -3.51 20.21 4.34
CA ILE A 168 -2.06 20.13 4.53
C ILE A 168 -1.41 19.83 3.17
N THR A 169 -0.46 20.67 2.75
CA THR A 169 0.30 20.46 1.52
C THR A 169 1.19 19.23 1.69
N LEU A 170 1.15 18.32 0.72
CA LEU A 170 1.94 17.09 0.77
C LEU A 170 3.22 17.26 -0.02
N ASN A 171 4.35 17.31 0.69
CA ASN A 171 5.68 17.38 0.09
C ASN A 171 6.55 16.18 0.48
N TYR A 172 6.23 15.54 1.61
CA TYR A 172 7.00 14.44 2.16
C TYR A 172 6.09 13.28 2.60
N MET A 173 6.62 12.08 2.48
CA MET A 173 6.00 10.85 2.95
C MET A 173 6.96 10.10 3.87
N ALA A 174 6.47 9.66 5.01
CA ALA A 174 7.19 8.80 5.94
C ALA A 174 6.37 7.54 6.23
N PHE A 175 7.08 6.51 6.65
CA PHE A 175 6.50 5.21 6.96
C PHE A 175 6.88 4.81 8.39
N THR A 176 5.94 4.26 9.13
CA THR A 176 6.17 3.72 10.48
C THR A 176 5.18 2.61 10.80
N LYS A 177 5.35 2.03 11.98
CA LYS A 177 4.40 1.11 12.62
C LYS A 177 3.89 1.70 13.94
N LEU A 178 2.78 1.19 14.45
CA LEU A 178 2.47 1.28 15.89
C LEU A 178 3.19 0.15 16.62
N ASP A 179 2.62 -1.05 16.63
CA ASP A 179 3.11 -2.14 17.48
C ASP A 179 3.79 -3.26 16.67
N SER A 180 3.24 -3.61 15.50
CA SER A 180 3.66 -4.79 14.74
C SER A 180 4.85 -4.55 13.81
N ASN A 181 5.79 -5.49 13.76
CA ASN A 181 6.88 -5.47 12.79
C ASN A 181 6.33 -5.68 11.38
N LEU A 182 6.71 -4.78 10.46
CA LEU A 182 6.25 -4.81 9.08
C LEU A 182 7.29 -4.18 8.15
N ILE A 183 7.24 -4.58 6.89
CA ILE A 183 8.05 -4.03 5.82
C ILE A 183 7.13 -3.25 4.89
N ILE A 184 7.55 -2.04 4.52
CA ILE A 184 6.85 -1.23 3.54
C ILE A 184 7.68 -1.17 2.27
N PHE A 185 7.05 -1.50 1.17
CA PHE A 185 7.57 -1.32 -0.18
C PHE A 185 6.93 -0.05 -0.74
N TYR A 186 7.70 0.86 -1.32
CA TYR A 186 7.20 2.16 -1.76
C TYR A 186 7.84 2.57 -3.08
N ASP A 187 7.27 3.61 -3.70
CA ASP A 187 7.70 4.07 -5.02
C ASP A 187 7.73 2.88 -6.00
N CYS A 188 6.65 2.09 -5.99
CA CYS A 188 6.52 0.87 -6.77
C CYS A 188 6.01 1.19 -8.19
N PRO A 189 6.48 0.48 -9.22
CA PRO A 189 5.90 0.58 -10.55
C PRO A 189 4.44 0.10 -10.54
N VAL A 190 3.60 0.72 -11.37
CA VAL A 190 2.27 0.19 -11.65
C VAL A 190 2.45 -1.05 -12.50
N GLN A 191 2.09 -2.21 -11.98
CA GLN A 191 2.12 -3.43 -12.77
C GLN A 191 1.05 -3.33 -13.86
N SER A 192 1.48 -3.29 -15.12
CA SER A 192 0.60 -3.52 -16.27
C SER A 192 0.17 -4.97 -16.23
N GLY A 193 -1.13 -5.20 -16.02
CA GLY A 193 -1.73 -6.53 -16.16
C GLY A 193 -1.65 -7.05 -17.58
#